data_AF-A0A1H7UJ64-F1
#
_entry.id   AF-A0A1H7UJ64-F1
#
_cell.length_a   1.000
_cell.length_b   1.000
_cell.length_c   1.000
_cell.angle_alpha   90.00
_cell.angle_beta   90.00
_cell.angle_gamma   90.00
#
_symmetry.space_group_name_H-M   'P 1'
#
loop_
_entity.id
_entity.type
_entity.pdbx_description
1 polymer ?
#
loop_
_entity_poly.entity_id
_entity_poly.type
_entity_poly.pdbx_seq_one_letter_code
_entity_poly.pdbx_strand_id
1 'polypeptide(L)'
;MDQQKLRSLVFEKTGVKIDVDDPVFALVALNEAVLEEAVERHVARIDAASENLLHVAQQQGHGHGHAAAEHPPGYVPTPSAGMVRPIATQSSSITPRELRLLAMAAGIAILSALLVLGGQAAFHKSGLSAEQAQALQKAERIERALQQLDPKLRAQLPAELQK
;
A
#
# COMPACT_ATOMS: atom_id res chain seq x y z
N MET A 1 8.20 8.15 -11.37
CA MET A 1 9.23 8.76 -10.49
C MET A 1 10.66 8.32 -10.88
N ASP A 2 11.70 9.15 -10.66
CA ASP A 2 13.12 8.82 -10.97
C ASP A 2 13.72 7.81 -9.96
N GLN A 3 14.25 6.69 -10.46
CA GLN A 3 14.83 5.61 -9.66
C GLN A 3 15.99 6.06 -8.79
N GLN A 4 16.85 6.96 -9.27
CA GLN A 4 18.00 7.45 -8.49
C GLN A 4 17.53 8.25 -7.27
N LYS A 5 16.46 9.02 -7.44
CA LYS A 5 15.86 9.81 -6.35
C LYS A 5 15.25 8.92 -5.27
N LEU A 6 14.59 7.83 -5.65
CA LEU A 6 14.07 6.83 -4.71
C LEU A 6 15.20 6.12 -3.94
N ARG A 7 16.27 5.72 -4.63
CA ARG A 7 17.43 5.08 -4.00
C ARG A 7 18.00 5.95 -2.89
N SER A 8 18.23 7.21 -3.19
CA SER A 8 18.75 8.18 -2.22
C SER A 8 17.78 8.39 -1.06
N LEU A 9 16.48 8.54 -1.34
CA LEU A 9 15.48 8.77 -0.30
C LEU A 9 15.33 7.57 0.65
N VAL A 10 15.33 6.35 0.11
CA VAL A 10 15.24 5.14 0.95
C VAL A 10 16.53 4.96 1.74
N PHE A 11 17.70 5.14 1.13
CA PHE A 11 18.97 5.08 1.84
C PHE A 11 19.05 6.12 2.97
N GLU A 12 18.59 7.36 2.74
CA GLU A 12 18.60 8.41 3.75
C GLU A 12 17.64 8.12 4.91
N LYS A 13 16.47 7.53 4.63
CA LYS A 13 15.47 7.24 5.67
C LYS A 13 15.65 5.93 6.39
N THR A 14 16.23 4.92 5.76
CA THR A 14 16.31 3.55 6.31
C THR A 14 17.74 3.03 6.41
N GLY A 15 18.71 3.69 5.78
CA GLY A 15 20.10 3.21 5.68
C GLY A 15 20.28 2.06 4.68
N VAL A 16 19.22 1.62 4.00
CA VAL A 16 19.26 0.47 3.09
C VAL A 16 19.65 0.90 1.68
N LYS A 17 20.70 0.28 1.13
CA LYS A 17 21.08 0.46 -0.28
C LYS A 17 20.25 -0.49 -1.15
N ILE A 18 19.57 0.09 -2.13
CA ILE A 18 18.72 -0.63 -3.09
C ILE A 18 19.43 -0.67 -4.43
N ASP A 19 19.52 -1.85 -5.04
CA ASP A 19 20.10 -2.08 -6.38
C ASP A 19 19.07 -1.89 -7.49
N VAL A 20 19.52 -1.62 -8.72
CA VAL A 20 18.62 -1.27 -9.84
C VAL A 20 17.61 -2.38 -10.16
N ASP A 21 17.98 -3.65 -9.95
CA ASP A 21 17.12 -4.80 -10.20
C ASP A 21 16.21 -5.15 -9.00
N ASP A 22 16.18 -4.30 -7.97
CA ASP A 22 15.41 -4.57 -6.76
C ASP A 22 13.88 -4.47 -7.02
N PRO A 23 13.10 -5.47 -6.59
CA PRO A 23 11.63 -5.48 -6.76
C PRO A 23 10.91 -4.28 -6.13
N VAL A 24 11.54 -3.55 -5.19
CA VAL A 24 10.99 -2.32 -4.62
C VAL A 24 10.68 -1.28 -5.71
N PHE A 25 11.48 -1.19 -6.78
CA PHE A 25 11.17 -0.26 -7.89
C PHE A 25 9.93 -0.66 -8.66
N ALA A 26 9.73 -1.96 -8.89
CA ALA A 26 8.52 -2.46 -9.53
C ALA A 26 7.28 -2.19 -8.68
N LEU A 27 7.37 -2.35 -7.36
CA LEU A 27 6.27 -2.03 -6.43
C LEU A 27 5.94 -0.54 -6.41
N VAL A 28 6.95 0.33 -6.40
CA VAL A 28 6.72 1.77 -6.42
C VAL A 28 6.12 2.22 -7.75
N ALA A 29 6.61 1.70 -8.87
CA ALA A 29 6.05 1.99 -10.20
C ALA A 29 4.61 1.48 -10.33
N LEU A 30 4.31 0.29 -9.82
CA LEU A 30 2.95 -0.25 -9.80
C LEU A 30 2.03 0.62 -8.94
N ASN A 31 2.47 1.03 -7.75
CA ASN A 31 1.69 1.92 -6.89
C ASN A 31 1.45 3.27 -7.56
N GLU A 32 2.45 3.85 -8.21
CA GLU A 32 2.32 5.11 -8.96
C GLU A 32 1.25 5.00 -10.06
N ALA A 33 1.32 3.96 -10.89
CA ALA A 33 0.34 3.71 -11.95
C ALA A 33 -1.08 3.48 -11.42
N VAL A 34 -1.22 2.69 -10.34
CA VAL A 34 -2.53 2.41 -9.73
C VAL A 34 -3.12 3.66 -9.08
N LEU A 35 -2.30 4.49 -8.44
CA LEU A 35 -2.74 5.76 -7.86
C LEU A 35 -3.20 6.73 -8.94
N GLU A 36 -2.45 6.86 -10.04
CA GLU A 36 -2.82 7.70 -11.18
C GLU A 36 -4.17 7.28 -11.75
N GLU A 37 -4.35 5.99 -12.06
CA GLU A 37 -5.63 5.46 -12.57
C GLU A 37 -6.78 5.65 -11.58
N ALA A 38 -6.53 5.50 -10.28
CA ALA A 38 -7.54 5.69 -9.25
C ALA A 38 -7.98 7.15 -9.16
N VAL A 39 -7.04 8.10 -9.25
CA VAL A 39 -7.31 9.54 -9.27
C VAL A 39 -8.08 9.92 -10.52
N GLU A 40 -7.66 9.46 -11.70
CA GLU A 40 -8.39 9.70 -12.96
C GLU A 40 -9.83 9.20 -12.89
N ARG A 41 -10.06 7.98 -12.40
CA ARG A 41 -11.42 7.45 -12.21
C ARG A 41 -12.24 8.28 -11.23
N HIS A 42 -11.63 8.86 -10.20
CA HIS A 42 -12.34 9.70 -9.24
C HIS A 42 -12.70 11.06 -9.83
N VAL A 43 -11.78 11.69 -10.55
CA VAL A 43 -12.04 12.95 -11.25
C VAL A 43 -13.19 12.76 -12.25
N ALA A 44 -13.13 11.73 -13.09
CA ALA A 44 -14.19 11.43 -14.05
C ALA A 44 -15.56 11.21 -13.37
N ARG A 45 -15.60 10.57 -12.18
CA ARG A 45 -16.85 10.41 -11.42
C ARG A 45 -17.35 11.74 -10.86
N ILE A 46 -16.47 12.61 -10.40
CA ILE A 46 -16.82 13.94 -9.88
C ILE A 46 -17.35 14.82 -11.01
N ASP A 47 -16.73 14.77 -12.19
CA ASP A 47 -17.17 15.52 -13.36
C ASP A 47 -18.57 15.07 -13.81
N ALA A 48 -18.79 13.76 -13.92
CA ALA A 48 -20.12 13.22 -14.23
C ALA A 48 -21.17 13.59 -13.18
N ALA A 49 -20.81 13.60 -11.89
CA ALA A 49 -21.70 14.04 -10.82
C ALA A 49 -22.02 15.54 -10.93
N SER A 50 -21.01 16.36 -11.24
CA SER A 50 -21.15 17.80 -11.44
C SER A 50 -22.06 18.14 -12.62
N GLU A 51 -21.88 17.45 -13.75
CA GLU A 51 -22.75 17.60 -14.92
C GLU A 51 -24.21 17.24 -14.59
N ASN A 52 -24.43 16.14 -13.86
CA ASN A 52 -25.77 15.75 -13.42
C ASN A 52 -26.41 16.82 -12.51
N LEU A 53 -25.63 17.42 -11.60
CA LEU A 53 -26.12 18.51 -10.75
C LEU A 53 -26.49 19.76 -11.58
N LEU A 54 -25.70 20.11 -12.60
CA LEU A 54 -26.01 21.20 -13.51
C LEU A 54 -27.28 20.91 -14.34
N HIS A 55 -27.45 19.68 -14.82
CA HIS A 55 -28.68 19.27 -15.50
C HIS A 55 -29.91 19.36 -14.60
N VAL A 56 -29.80 18.94 -13.33
CA VAL A 56 -30.89 19.08 -12.35
C VAL A 56 -31.20 20.55 -12.07
N ALA A 57 -30.16 21.39 -11.90
CA ALA A 57 -30.33 22.83 -11.70
C ALA A 57 -30.96 23.52 -12.92
N GLN A 58 -30.60 23.13 -14.14
CA GLN A 58 -31.19 23.64 -15.37
C GLN A 58 -32.64 23.17 -15.54
N GLN A 59 -32.96 21.91 -15.22
CA GLN A 59 -34.33 21.40 -15.26
C GLN A 59 -35.23 22.08 -14.22
N GLN A 60 -34.69 22.42 -13.04
CA GLN A 60 -35.39 23.22 -12.04
C GLN A 60 -35.47 24.72 -12.42
N GLY A 61 -34.47 25.24 -13.15
CA GLY A 61 -34.42 26.61 -13.66
C GLY A 61 -35.32 26.90 -14.87
N HIS A 62 -35.68 25.89 -15.66
CA HIS A 62 -36.61 26.03 -16.80
C HIS A 62 -38.10 25.89 -16.42
N GLY A 63 -38.42 25.85 -15.12
CA GLY A 63 -39.79 25.93 -14.61
C GLY A 63 -40.28 27.34 -14.25
N HIS A 64 -39.45 28.38 -14.41
CA HIS A 64 -39.82 29.75 -14.04
C HIS A 64 -39.62 30.73 -15.20
N GLY A 65 -40.42 30.53 -16.25
CA GLY A 65 -40.66 31.50 -17.32
C GLY A 65 -42.16 31.74 -17.49
N HIS A 66 -42.68 32.76 -16.79
CA HIS A 66 -43.94 33.45 -17.02
C HIS A 66 -45.24 32.61 -17.14
N ALA A 67 -45.81 32.24 -16.00
CA ALA A 67 -47.25 32.45 -15.81
C ALA A 67 -47.39 33.67 -14.90
N ALA A 68 -48.15 34.66 -15.35
CA ALA A 68 -48.55 35.79 -14.52
C ALA A 68 -49.24 35.25 -13.26
N ALA A 69 -48.51 35.20 -12.15
CA ALA A 69 -49.07 34.95 -10.85
C ALA A 69 -49.81 36.21 -10.42
N GLU A 70 -51.08 36.31 -10.82
CA GLU A 70 -52.08 37.04 -10.06
C GLU A 70 -51.98 36.53 -8.61
N HIS A 71 -51.39 37.35 -7.75
CA HIS A 71 -51.44 37.13 -6.32
C HIS A 71 -52.87 37.49 -5.88
N PRO A 72 -53.69 36.56 -5.36
CA PRO A 72 -54.88 36.98 -4.64
C PRO A 72 -54.43 37.77 -3.40
N PRO A 73 -54.98 38.98 -3.16
CA PRO A 73 -54.60 39.78 -2.00
C PRO A 73 -55.09 39.06 -0.75
N GLY A 74 -54.17 38.56 0.08
CA GLY A 74 -54.52 37.91 1.35
C GLY A 74 -53.61 36.77 1.81
N TYR A 75 -52.56 36.41 1.06
CA TYR A 75 -51.64 35.37 1.54
C TYR A 75 -50.68 35.92 2.61
N VAL A 76 -50.98 35.64 3.87
CA VAL A 76 -50.08 35.82 5.02
C VAL A 76 -49.34 34.49 5.22
N PRO A 77 -47.99 34.46 5.32
CA PRO A 77 -47.29 33.21 5.59
C PRO A 77 -47.64 32.75 7.00
N THR A 78 -48.37 31.63 7.10
CA THR A 78 -48.56 30.93 8.37
C THR A 78 -47.20 30.38 8.82
N PRO A 79 -46.75 30.64 10.07
CA PRO A 79 -45.53 30.02 10.58
C PRO A 79 -45.76 28.50 10.66
N SER A 80 -44.78 27.74 10.17
CA SER A 80 -44.77 26.29 10.07
C SER A 80 -44.99 25.61 11.44
N ALA A 81 -46.24 25.44 11.84
CA ALA A 81 -46.65 24.60 12.96
C ALA A 81 -46.74 23.15 12.47
N GLY A 82 -45.58 22.52 12.26
CA GLY A 82 -45.49 21.13 11.85
C GLY A 82 -44.18 20.53 12.31
N MET A 83 -44.26 19.59 13.24
CA MET A 83 -43.12 18.81 13.72
C MET A 83 -42.53 18.03 12.54
N VAL A 84 -41.41 18.51 12.00
CA VAL A 84 -40.67 17.83 10.93
C VAL A 84 -40.23 16.48 11.48
N ARG A 85 -40.82 15.39 10.95
CA ARG A 85 -40.38 14.04 11.31
C ARG A 85 -38.93 13.86 10.83
N PRO A 86 -37.99 13.44 11.70
CA PRO A 86 -36.64 13.12 11.25
C PRO A 86 -36.70 11.97 10.25
N ILE A 87 -36.08 12.15 9.08
CA ILE A 87 -35.82 11.08 8.13
C ILE A 87 -34.82 10.14 8.82
N ALA A 88 -35.20 8.88 9.03
CA ALA A 88 -34.33 7.88 9.65
C ALA A 88 -33.17 7.55 8.69
N THR A 89 -32.01 8.18 8.90
CA THR A 89 -30.76 7.91 8.17
C THR A 89 -30.02 6.67 8.70
N GLN A 90 -30.74 5.63 9.13
CA GLN A 90 -30.10 4.39 9.53
C GLN A 90 -29.89 3.49 8.31
N SER A 91 -28.80 3.72 7.59
CA SER A 91 -28.22 2.70 6.72
C SER A 91 -27.72 1.55 7.59
N SER A 92 -28.28 0.35 7.41
CA SER A 92 -27.78 -0.87 8.03
C SER A 92 -26.28 -0.97 7.79
N SER A 93 -25.49 -1.04 8.85
CA SER A 93 -24.05 -0.78 8.81
C SER A 93 -23.24 -1.83 8.06
N ILE A 94 -23.80 -3.01 7.77
CA ILE A 94 -23.14 -4.08 7.03
C ILE A 94 -24.20 -4.94 6.32
N THR A 95 -24.16 -4.98 4.99
CA THR A 95 -25.05 -5.85 4.21
C THR A 95 -24.50 -7.29 4.14
N PRO A 96 -25.34 -8.33 3.98
CA PRO A 96 -24.87 -9.71 3.85
C PRO A 96 -23.98 -9.91 2.61
N ARG A 97 -24.12 -9.06 1.59
CA ARG A 97 -23.25 -9.05 0.42
C ARG A 97 -21.84 -8.57 0.77
N GLU A 98 -21.73 -7.52 1.59
CA GLU A 98 -20.44 -7.02 2.07
C GLU A 98 -19.73 -8.03 2.96
N LEU A 99 -20.45 -8.75 3.82
CA LEU A 99 -19.88 -9.86 4.59
C LEU A 99 -19.31 -10.97 3.69
N ARG A 100 -20.01 -11.33 2.61
CA ARG A 100 -19.49 -12.31 1.64
C ARG A 100 -18.25 -11.80 0.91
N LEU A 101 -18.26 -10.53 0.49
CA LEU A 101 -17.09 -9.91 -0.16
C LEU A 101 -15.89 -9.84 0.78
N LEU A 102 -16.12 -9.46 2.04
CA LEU A 102 -15.08 -9.41 3.07
C LEU A 102 -14.53 -10.79 3.39
N ALA A 103 -15.39 -11.81 3.50
CA ALA A 103 -14.97 -13.19 3.71
C ALA A 103 -14.14 -13.72 2.53
N MET A 104 -14.54 -13.42 1.29
CA MET A 104 -13.76 -13.79 0.10
C MET A 104 -12.40 -13.10 0.07
N ALA A 105 -12.37 -11.79 0.33
CA ALA A 105 -11.13 -11.02 0.37
C ALA A 105 -10.18 -11.53 1.46
N ALA A 106 -10.71 -11.80 2.66
CA ALA A 106 -9.93 -12.39 3.76
C ALA A 106 -9.42 -13.79 3.40
N GLY A 107 -10.24 -14.63 2.76
CA GLY A 107 -9.84 -15.95 2.30
C GLY A 107 -8.70 -15.91 1.29
N ILE A 108 -8.76 -15.02 0.30
CA ILE A 108 -7.70 -14.83 -0.70
C ILE A 108 -6.42 -14.34 -0.02
N ALA A 109 -6.51 -13.40 0.91
CA ALA A 109 -5.36 -12.88 1.65
C ALA A 109 -4.68 -13.95 2.51
N ILE A 110 -5.45 -14.83 3.15
CA ILE A 110 -4.89 -15.94 3.93
C ILE A 110 -4.23 -16.97 3.01
N LEU A 111 -4.87 -17.33 1.90
CA LEU A 111 -4.32 -18.27 0.93
C LEU A 111 -3.01 -17.77 0.32
N SER A 112 -2.92 -16.49 -0.05
CA SER A 112 -1.70 -15.90 -0.58
C SER A 112 -0.59 -15.86 0.46
N ALA A 113 -0.91 -15.48 1.71
CA ALA A 113 0.05 -15.51 2.81
C ALA A 113 0.61 -16.93 3.04
N LEU A 114 -0.24 -17.96 3.03
CA LEU A 114 0.19 -19.35 3.17
C LEU A 114 1.05 -19.83 2.00
N LEU A 115 0.74 -19.38 0.78
CA LEU A 115 1.52 -19.74 -0.41
C LEU A 115 2.90 -19.08 -0.38
N VAL A 116 3.00 -17.82 0.05
CA VAL A 116 4.28 -17.13 0.24
C VAL A 116 5.08 -17.79 1.36
N LEU A 117 4.47 -18.07 2.51
CA LEU A 117 5.17 -18.67 3.64
C LEU A 117 5.61 -20.11 3.33
N GLY A 118 4.76 -20.88 2.65
CA GLY A 118 5.08 -22.22 2.16
C GLY A 118 6.15 -22.21 1.08
N GLY A 119 6.11 -21.23 0.16
CA GLY A 119 7.16 -21.01 -0.83
C GLY A 119 8.49 -20.68 -0.17
N GLN A 120 8.51 -19.72 0.76
CA GLN A 120 9.70 -19.39 1.53
C GLN A 120 10.23 -20.62 2.27
N ALA A 121 9.38 -21.39 2.96
CA ALA A 121 9.80 -22.60 3.65
C ALA A 121 10.33 -23.70 2.70
N ALA A 122 9.77 -23.83 1.50
CA ALA A 122 10.21 -24.80 0.50
C ALA A 122 11.52 -24.38 -0.20
N PHE A 123 11.76 -23.08 -0.34
CA PHE A 123 12.96 -22.53 -0.99
C PHE A 123 14.07 -22.10 -0.02
N HIS A 124 13.78 -22.04 1.28
CA HIS A 124 14.78 -21.80 2.31
C HIS A 124 15.66 -23.05 2.47
N LYS A 125 16.72 -23.12 1.65
CA LYS A 125 17.75 -24.16 1.75
C LYS A 125 18.40 -24.07 3.12
N SER A 126 18.05 -24.99 4.01
CA SER A 126 18.76 -25.31 5.26
C SER A 126 20.10 -25.97 4.96
N GLY A 127 20.98 -25.26 4.28
CA GLY A 127 22.34 -25.69 3.97
C GLY A 127 23.27 -24.49 4.08
N LEU A 128 24.46 -24.72 4.63
CA LEU A 128 25.55 -23.74 4.63
C LEU A 128 25.62 -23.11 3.23
N SER A 129 25.49 -21.78 3.16
CA SER A 129 25.63 -21.08 1.88
C SER A 129 26.97 -21.50 1.25
N ALA A 130 27.06 -21.51 -0.08
CA ALA A 130 28.30 -21.89 -0.75
C ALA A 130 29.51 -21.07 -0.23
N GLU A 131 29.24 -19.85 0.22
CA GLU A 131 30.18 -18.96 0.88
C GLU A 131 30.57 -19.42 2.29
N GLN A 132 29.62 -19.86 3.12
CA GLN A 132 29.91 -20.45 4.44
C GLN A 132 30.67 -21.78 4.35
N ALA A 133 30.33 -22.63 3.37
CA ALA A 133 31.06 -23.87 3.12
C ALA A 133 32.51 -23.60 2.70
N GLN A 134 32.74 -22.57 1.88
CA GLN A 134 34.10 -22.13 1.52
C GLN A 134 34.84 -21.50 2.70
N ALA A 135 34.15 -20.74 3.56
CA ALA A 135 34.74 -20.16 4.77
C ALA A 135 35.22 -21.26 5.74
N LEU A 136 34.43 -22.31 5.92
CA LEU A 136 34.80 -23.48 6.74
C LEU A 136 36.02 -24.22 6.18
N GLN A 137 36.07 -24.47 4.85
CA GLN A 137 37.23 -25.11 4.23
C GLN A 137 38.50 -24.26 4.32
N LYS A 138 38.38 -22.93 4.20
CA LYS A 138 39.51 -22.00 4.39
C LYS A 138 40.00 -22.02 5.84
N ALA A 139 39.08 -21.99 6.81
CA ALA A 139 39.41 -22.08 8.23
C ALA A 139 40.17 -23.37 8.56
N GLU A 140 39.72 -24.52 8.04
CA GLU A 140 40.36 -25.82 8.28
C GLU A 140 41.76 -25.90 7.66
N ARG A 141 41.98 -25.30 6.48
CA ARG A 141 43.32 -25.19 5.88
C ARG A 141 44.25 -24.29 6.68
N ILE A 142 43.75 -23.17 7.19
CA ILE A 142 44.52 -22.26 8.04
C ILE A 142 44.88 -22.94 9.35
N GLU A 143 43.97 -23.70 9.95
CA GLU A 143 44.22 -24.46 11.18
C GLU A 143 45.29 -25.53 10.98
N ARG A 144 45.23 -26.31 9.88
CA ARG A 144 46.28 -27.27 9.55
C ARG A 144 47.62 -26.60 9.25
N ALA A 145 47.62 -25.46 8.57
CA ALA A 145 48.82 -24.68 8.31
C ALA A 145 49.43 -24.13 9.61
N LEU A 146 48.60 -23.65 10.55
CA LEU A 146 49.03 -23.26 11.89
C LEU A 146 49.62 -24.46 12.64
N GLN A 147 48.99 -25.63 12.56
CA GLN A 147 49.46 -26.87 13.19
C GLN A 147 50.77 -27.40 12.59
N GLN A 148 51.13 -26.99 11.37
CA GLN A 148 52.43 -27.27 10.76
C GLN A 148 53.46 -26.16 11.01
N LEU A 149 53.04 -24.94 11.35
CA LEU A 149 53.94 -23.86 11.70
C LEU A 149 54.58 -24.07 13.09
N ASP A 150 55.86 -23.71 13.16
CA ASP A 150 56.76 -23.80 14.32
C ASP A 150 56.12 -23.22 15.61
N PRO A 151 56.19 -23.91 16.76
CA PRO A 151 55.61 -23.46 18.04
C PRO A 151 55.97 -22.03 18.45
N LYS A 152 57.11 -21.48 17.99
CA LYS A 152 57.52 -20.09 18.26
C LYS A 152 56.63 -19.04 17.58
N LEU A 153 56.07 -19.33 16.40
CA LEU A 153 55.15 -18.43 15.71
C LEU A 153 53.77 -18.43 16.38
N ARG A 154 53.29 -19.60 16.85
CA ARG A 154 51.99 -19.70 17.54
C ARG A 154 51.91 -18.85 18.80
N ALA A 155 53.02 -18.67 19.49
CA ALA A 155 53.11 -17.81 20.68
C ALA A 155 53.07 -16.30 20.33
N GLN A 156 53.42 -15.91 19.10
CA GLN A 156 53.48 -14.51 18.66
C GLN A 156 52.19 -14.03 17.98
N LEU A 157 51.41 -14.92 17.35
CA LEU A 157 50.11 -14.59 16.74
C LEU A 157 49.09 -13.92 17.69
N PRO A 158 48.87 -14.37 18.95
CA PRO A 158 47.91 -13.71 19.84
C PRO A 158 48.38 -12.31 20.26
N ALA A 159 49.69 -12.03 20.21
CA ALA A 159 50.24 -10.73 20.54
C ALA A 159 50.14 -9.72 19.37
N GLU A 160 50.13 -10.17 18.12
CA GLU A 160 49.91 -9.30 16.95
C GLU A 160 48.43 -9.04 16.65
N LEU A 161 47.53 -9.99 16.90
CA LEU A 161 46.08 -9.82 16.66
C LEU A 161 45.38 -8.89 17.67
N GLN A 162 46.04 -8.52 18.77
CA GLN A 162 45.54 -7.56 19.77
C GLN A 162 46.03 -6.13 19.55
N LYS A 163 46.80 -5.87 18.49
CA LYS A 163 47.20 -4.54 18.04
C LYS A 163 46.27 -4.03 16.95
#